data_AF-A0A0U1VT67-F1
#
_entry.id   AF-A0A0U1VT67-F1
#
_cell.length_a   1.000
_cell.length_b   1.000
_cell.length_c   1.000
_cell.angle_alpha   90.00
_cell.angle_beta   90.00
_cell.angle_gamma   90.00
#
_symmetry.space_group_name_H-M   'P 1'
#
loop_
_entity.id
_entity.type
_entity.pdbx_description
1 polymer ?
#
loop_
_entity_poly.entity_id
_entity_poly.type
_entity_poly.pdbx_seq_one_letter_code
_entity_poly.pdbx_strand_id
1 'polypeptide(L)'
;KLILSETSIFDVLPNFFYHSNQVVRMAALEVYVRRAYIAYELNSVQHRQLRDNTCVVEFQFMLPTSHPNRGNIPTLNRMSFSSNL
;
A
#
# COMPACT_ATOMS: atom_id res chain seq x y z
N LYS A 1 -24.21 -13.62 -11.81
CA LYS A 1 -22.74 -13.69 -11.67
C LYS A 1 -22.16 -12.45 -12.38
N LEU A 2 -22.25 -11.29 -11.72
CA LEU A 2 -21.80 -10.01 -12.29
C LEU A 2 -20.26 -9.95 -12.26
N ILE A 3 -19.66 -10.32 -13.40
CA ILE A 3 -18.70 -9.55 -14.18
C ILE A 3 -17.57 -8.84 -13.39
N LEU A 4 -16.32 -9.31 -13.57
CA LEU A 4 -15.10 -8.49 -13.63
C LEU A 4 -14.91 -7.44 -12.50
N SER A 5 -15.12 -7.82 -11.24
CA SER A 5 -14.91 -6.98 -10.06
C SER A 5 -13.42 -6.71 -9.75
N GLU A 6 -12.62 -6.39 -10.76
CA GLU A 6 -11.24 -5.92 -10.60
C GLU A 6 -11.14 -4.40 -10.42
N THR A 7 -12.16 -3.64 -10.84
CA THR A 7 -12.23 -2.18 -10.76
C THR A 7 -13.05 -1.66 -9.58
N SER A 8 -14.03 -2.43 -9.09
CA SER A 8 -14.93 -1.95 -8.01
C SER A 8 -14.22 -1.75 -6.66
N ILE A 9 -13.08 -2.41 -6.44
CA ILE A 9 -12.34 -2.28 -5.20
C ILE A 9 -11.81 -0.85 -5.03
N PHE A 10 -11.29 -0.20 -6.08
CA PHE A 10 -10.82 1.18 -5.97
C PHE A 10 -11.95 2.20 -5.84
N ASP A 11 -13.17 1.84 -6.26
CA ASP A 11 -14.35 2.70 -6.12
C ASP A 11 -14.88 2.70 -4.67
N VAL A 12 -14.85 1.55 -3.98
CA VAL A 12 -15.43 1.41 -2.63
C VAL A 12 -14.40 1.50 -1.51
N LEU A 13 -13.16 1.10 -1.75
CA LEU A 13 -12.10 1.05 -0.72
C LEU A 13 -11.80 2.41 -0.07
N PRO A 14 -11.82 3.55 -0.80
CA PRO A 14 -11.56 4.85 -0.20
C PRO A 14 -12.54 5.21 0.94
N ASN A 15 -13.77 4.69 0.91
CA ASN A 15 -14.76 4.93 1.97
C ASN A 15 -14.31 4.40 3.34
N PHE A 16 -13.36 3.45 3.37
CA PHE A 16 -12.89 2.82 4.61
C PHE A 16 -11.63 3.47 5.19
N PHE A 17 -10.95 4.38 4.47
CA PHE A 17 -9.71 5.00 4.95
C PHE A 17 -9.90 5.89 6.18
N TYR A 18 -11.11 6.44 6.37
CA TYR A 18 -11.45 7.30 7.50
C TYR A 18 -12.49 6.67 8.44
N HIS A 19 -12.62 5.35 8.40
CA HIS A 19 -13.56 4.63 9.26
C HIS A 19 -13.24 4.87 10.75
N SER A 20 -14.26 4.89 11.61
CA SER A 20 -14.10 5.13 13.06
C SER A 20 -13.25 4.04 13.73
N ASN A 21 -13.46 2.79 13.33
CA ASN A 21 -12.66 1.65 13.77
C ASN A 21 -11.25 1.66 13.13
N GLN A 22 -10.22 1.77 13.97
CA GLN A 22 -8.82 1.79 13.56
C GLN A 22 -8.39 0.53 12.79
N VAL A 23 -8.86 -0.65 13.17
CA VAL A 23 -8.52 -1.90 12.49
C VAL A 23 -9.03 -1.90 11.05
N VAL A 24 -10.23 -1.32 10.83
CA VAL A 24 -10.80 -1.17 9.49
C VAL A 24 -9.96 -0.22 8.63
N ARG A 25 -9.50 0.90 9.19
CA ARG A 25 -8.60 1.82 8.46
C ARG A 25 -7.29 1.15 8.08
N MET A 26 -6.65 0.47 9.02
CA MET A 26 -5.39 -0.23 8.77
C MET A 26 -5.57 -1.31 7.70
N ALA A 27 -6.62 -2.13 7.80
CA ALA A 27 -6.92 -3.14 6.79
C ALA A 27 -7.17 -2.52 5.41
N ALA A 28 -7.92 -1.42 5.34
CA ALA A 28 -8.20 -0.74 4.08
C ALA A 28 -6.92 -0.20 3.40
N LEU A 29 -6.03 0.42 4.17
CA LEU A 29 -4.75 0.91 3.66
C LEU A 29 -3.85 -0.23 3.16
N GLU A 30 -3.77 -1.34 3.89
CA GLU A 30 -2.99 -2.51 3.48
C GLU A 30 -3.55 -3.14 2.18
N VAL A 31 -4.88 -3.27 2.08
CA VAL A 31 -5.54 -3.77 0.87
C VAL A 31 -5.24 -2.84 -0.32
N TYR A 32 -5.28 -1.52 -0.11
CA TYR A 32 -4.96 -0.56 -1.16
C TYR A 32 -3.54 -0.75 -1.68
N VAL A 33 -2.54 -0.85 -0.78
CA VAL A 33 -1.14 -1.08 -1.15
C VAL A 33 -1.00 -2.40 -1.91
N ARG A 34 -1.54 -3.51 -1.40
CA ARG A 34 -1.41 -4.81 -2.09
C ARG A 34 -2.09 -4.85 -3.44
N ARG A 35 -3.21 -4.13 -3.61
CA ARG A 35 -3.93 -4.08 -4.88
C ARG A 35 -3.25 -3.15 -5.88
N ALA A 36 -2.80 -1.98 -5.45
CA ALA A 36 -2.13 -0.99 -6.30
C ALA A 36 -0.75 -1.48 -6.80
N TYR A 37 -0.05 -2.28 -5.97
CA TYR A 37 1.29 -2.80 -6.28
C TYR A 37 1.29 -4.27 -6.72
N ILE A 38 0.18 -4.76 -7.30
CA ILE A 38 0.05 -6.17 -7.73
C ILE A 38 1.10 -6.63 -8.75
N ALA A 39 1.62 -5.68 -9.55
CA ALA A 39 2.66 -5.95 -10.54
C ALA A 39 4.09 -5.92 -9.94
N TYR A 40 4.23 -5.72 -8.63
CA TYR A 40 5.50 -5.59 -7.93
C TYR A 40 5.66 -6.70 -6.89
N GLU A 41 6.91 -7.02 -6.57
CA GLU A 41 7.27 -7.89 -5.44
C GLU A 41 7.25 -7.05 -4.16
N LEU A 42 6.24 -7.23 -3.29
CA LEU A 42 6.18 -6.56 -1.98
C LEU A 42 7.06 -7.29 -0.97
N ASN A 43 8.09 -6.62 -0.48
CA ASN A 43 9.06 -7.18 0.48
C ASN A 43 8.62 -7.01 1.92
N SER A 44 7.97 -5.88 2.23
CA SER A 44 7.50 -5.56 3.58
C SER A 44 6.31 -4.62 3.50
N VAL A 45 5.36 -4.80 4.42
CA VAL A 45 4.23 -3.90 4.66
C VAL A 45 4.07 -3.81 6.18
N GLN A 46 4.18 -2.61 6.73
CA GLN A 46 4.17 -2.37 8.18
C GLN A 46 3.21 -1.23 8.51
N HIS A 47 2.47 -1.39 9.60
CA HIS A 47 1.58 -0.36 10.12
C HIS A 47 2.29 0.45 11.18
N ARG A 48 2.24 1.77 11.07
CA ARG A 48 2.71 2.72 12.09
C ARG A 48 1.58 3.68 12.43
N GLN A 49 1.50 4.03 13.71
CA GLN A 49 0.64 5.11 14.18
C GLN A 49 1.51 6.30 14.55
N LEU A 50 1.19 7.47 13.98
CA LEU A 50 1.84 8.73 14.32
C LEU A 50 1.25 9.29 15.63
N ARG A 51 1.90 10.32 16.18
CA ARG A 51 1.55 10.90 17.49
C ARG A 51 0.14 11.50 17.55
N ASP A 52 -0.40 11.88 16.40
CA ASP A 52 -1.75 12.42 16.20
C ASP A 52 -2.82 11.33 15.92
N ASN A 53 -2.49 10.06 16.11
CA ASN A 53 -3.31 8.89 15.76
C ASN A 53 -3.50 8.66 14.25
N THR A 54 -2.75 9.34 13.40
CA THR A 54 -2.75 9.05 11.96
C THR A 54 -2.13 7.67 11.72
N CYS A 55 -2.89 6.79 11.06
CA CYS A 55 -2.43 5.45 10.67
C CYS A 55 -1.70 5.55 9.33
N VAL A 56 -0.49 5.01 9.26
CA VAL A 56 0.37 5.02 8.08
C VAL A 56 0.80 3.59 7.77
N VAL A 57 0.83 3.25 6.48
CA VAL A 57 1.41 2.00 6.00
C VAL A 57 2.75 2.31 5.34
N GLU A 58 3.83 1.77 5.90
CA GLU A 58 5.16 1.79 5.30
C GLU A 58 5.36 0.48 4.54
N PHE A 59 5.80 0.55 3.28
CA PHE A 59 6.01 -0.65 2.48
C PHE A 59 7.23 -0.51 1.58
N GLN A 60 7.83 -1.66 1.29
CA GLN A 60 8.96 -1.80 0.39
C GLN A 60 8.57 -2.74 -0.73
N PHE A 61 8.92 -2.37 -1.96
CA PHE A 61 8.61 -3.16 -3.14
C PHE A 61 9.77 -3.15 -4.13
N MET A 62 9.77 -4.12 -5.02
CA MET A 62 10.70 -4.23 -6.14
C MET A 62 9.95 -4.54 -7.42
N LEU A 63 10.51 -4.12 -8.54
CA LEU A 63 10.04 -4.60 -9.84
C LEU A 63 10.29 -6.12 -9.97
N PRO A 64 9.40 -6.86 -10.65
CA PRO A 64 9.60 -8.29 -10.91
C PRO A 64 10.91 -8.56 -11.65
N THR A 65 11.53 -9.73 -11.39
CA THR A 65 12.77 -10.19 -12.05
C THR A 65 12.83 -9.99 -13.57
N SER A 66 11.69 -10.16 -14.25
CA SER A 66 11.54 -10.04 -15.70
C SER A 66 11.37 -8.61 -16.21
N HIS A 67 11.18 -7.63 -15.34
CA HIS A 67 10.86 -6.27 -15.74
C HIS A 67 12.10 -5.55 -16.30
N PRO A 68 12.04 -4.90 -17.48
CA PRO A 68 13.20 -4.32 -18.15
C PRO A 68 13.92 -3.23 -17.32
N ASN A 69 13.17 -2.53 -16.47
CA ASN A 69 13.70 -1.51 -15.56
C ASN A 69 14.16 -2.05 -14.20
N ARG A 70 14.20 -3.38 -13.99
CA ARG A 70 14.69 -4.00 -12.74
C ARG A 70 16.23 -3.97 -12.66
N GLY A 71 16.83 -2.84 -13.00
CA GLY A 71 18.21 -2.56 -12.67
C GLY A 71 18.41 -2.59 -11.16
N ASN A 72 19.64 -2.79 -10.72
CA ASN A 72 20.03 -2.95 -9.31
C ASN A 72 19.97 -1.62 -8.52
N ILE A 73 18.95 -0.79 -8.74
CA ILE A 73 18.86 0.59 -8.23
C ILE A 73 18.20 0.54 -6.83
N PRO A 74 18.97 0.74 -5.74
CA PRO A 74 18.45 0.64 -4.38
C PRO A 74 17.53 1.81 -3.97
N THR A 75 17.43 2.87 -4.78
CA THR A 75 16.70 4.10 -4.43
C THR A 75 15.18 4.00 -4.59
N LEU A 76 14.66 3.08 -5.41
CA LEU A 76 13.21 2.81 -5.51
C LEU A 76 12.68 1.95 -4.35
N ASN A 77 13.57 1.26 -3.63
CA ASN A 77 13.19 0.33 -2.55
C ASN A 77 12.75 1.03 -1.27
N ARG A 78 12.83 2.37 -1.20
CA ARG A 78 12.57 3.12 0.02
C ARG A 78 11.82 4.42 -0.27
N MET A 79 10.53 4.33 -0.60
CA MET A 79 9.59 5.41 -0.25
C MET A 79 9.37 5.40 1.27
N SER A 80 10.42 5.66 2.05
CA SER A 80 10.28 6.01 3.46
C SER A 80 10.05 7.51 3.53
N PHE A 81 8.84 7.92 3.89
CA PHE A 81 8.62 9.29 4.37
C PHE A 81 9.53 9.48 5.58
N SER A 82 10.52 10.37 5.45
CA SER A 82 11.32 10.78 6.60
C SER A 82 10.38 11.46 7.58
N SER A 83 10.08 10.77 8.68
CA SER A 83 9.32 11.31 9.80
C SER A 83 10.15 12.38 10.50
N ASN A 84 10.13 13.59 9.93
CA ASN A 84 10.43 14.84 10.60
C ASN A 84 9.26 15.80 10.32
N LEU A 85 8.11 15.49 10.91
CA LEU A 85 7.08 16.45 11.29
C LEU A 85 6.32 15.90 12.51
#